data_AF-A0A9D7QE88-F1
#
_entry.id   AF-A0A9D7QE88-F1
#
_cell.length_a   1.000
_cell.length_b   1.000
_cell.length_c   1.000
_cell.angle_alpha   90.00
_cell.angle_beta   90.00
_cell.angle_gamma   90.00
#
_symmetry.space_group_name_H-M   'P 1'
#
loop_
_entity.id
_entity.type
_entity.pdbx_description
1 polymer ?
#
loop_
_entity_poly.entity_id
_entity_poly.type
_entity_poly.pdbx_seq_one_letter_code
_entity_poly.pdbx_strand_id
1 'polypeptide(L)'
;MSSHSKPRLFAMICDEYQLACTAGTGSQRFNDVVALPLLREFGAMVCAATQSLAALDASVGVQARRVLLPNFNSVCFFRTNERRLKNLPNKCWGCM
;
A
#
# COMPACT_ATOMS: atom_id res chain seq x y z
N MET A 1 -29.09 -29.81 -0.90
CA MET A 1 -29.04 -28.49 -1.58
C MET A 1 -28.12 -27.59 -0.78
N SER A 2 -26.80 -27.62 -1.02
CA SER A 2 -25.91 -26.62 -0.44
C SER A 2 -26.05 -25.36 -1.29
N SER A 3 -26.52 -24.27 -0.69
CA SER A 3 -26.64 -22.97 -1.35
C SER A 3 -25.26 -22.55 -1.86
N HIS A 4 -25.06 -22.59 -3.18
CA HIS A 4 -23.87 -22.06 -3.82
C HIS A 4 -23.96 -20.53 -3.74
N SER A 5 -23.56 -19.97 -2.60
CA SER A 5 -23.32 -18.54 -2.50
C SER A 5 -22.16 -18.22 -3.42
N LYS A 6 -22.38 -17.33 -4.39
CA LYS A 6 -21.30 -16.82 -5.25
C LYS A 6 -20.13 -16.39 -4.34
N PRO A 7 -18.87 -16.76 -4.64
CA PRO A 7 -17.74 -16.30 -3.84
C PRO A 7 -17.80 -14.78 -3.78
N ARG A 8 -17.92 -14.24 -2.58
CA ARG A 8 -18.00 -12.79 -2.36
C ARG A 8 -16.59 -12.24 -2.44
N LEU A 9 -16.31 -11.46 -3.48
CA LEU A 9 -15.07 -10.71 -3.57
C LEU A 9 -15.09 -9.59 -2.52
N PHE A 10 -14.08 -9.55 -1.67
CA PHE A 10 -13.83 -8.45 -0.75
C PHE A 10 -12.59 -7.67 -1.20
N ALA A 11 -12.67 -6.34 -1.17
CA ALA A 11 -11.58 -5.45 -1.54
C ALA A 11 -11.28 -4.48 -0.40
N MET A 12 -10.03 -4.45 0.04
CA MET A 12 -9.51 -3.47 0.98
C MET A 12 -8.71 -2.42 0.22
N ILE A 13 -9.04 -1.15 0.41
CA ILE A 13 -8.32 -0.03 -0.20
C ILE A 13 -7.72 0.79 0.94
N CYS A 14 -6.39 0.84 0.98
CA CYS A 14 -5.63 1.59 1.96
C CYS A 14 -4.99 2.77 1.26
N ASP A 15 -5.51 3.97 1.53
CA ASP A 15 -4.77 5.19 1.26
C ASP A 15 -3.70 5.39 2.34
N GLU A 16 -2.58 5.98 1.96
CA GLU A 16 -1.42 6.17 2.84
C GLU A 16 -1.01 4.93 3.65
N TYR A 17 -0.80 3.82 2.95
CA TYR A 17 -0.49 2.52 3.56
C TYR A 17 0.71 2.54 4.52
N GLN A 18 1.69 3.44 4.32
CA GLN A 18 2.81 3.61 5.24
C GLN A 18 2.41 3.90 6.70
N LEU A 19 1.22 4.47 6.94
CA LEU A 19 0.73 4.81 8.28
C LEU A 19 0.12 3.60 9.02
N ALA A 20 -0.44 2.65 8.26
CA ALA A 20 -1.06 1.44 8.79
C ALA A 20 -0.13 0.22 8.73
N CYS A 21 0.91 0.29 7.90
CA CYS A 21 1.84 -0.81 7.71
C CYS A 21 2.68 -1.04 8.95
N THR A 22 2.70 -2.29 9.39
CA THR A 22 3.51 -2.79 10.50
C THR A 22 4.61 -3.70 10.00
N ALA A 23 4.35 -4.52 8.97
CA ALA A 23 5.27 -5.55 8.47
C ALA A 23 5.93 -6.39 9.59
N GLY A 24 5.23 -6.60 10.71
CA GLY A 24 5.73 -7.30 11.89
C GLY A 24 6.68 -6.48 12.79
N THR A 25 6.94 -5.22 12.46
CA THR A 25 7.64 -4.25 13.31
C THR A 25 6.64 -3.58 14.26
N GLY A 26 6.98 -3.52 15.56
CA GLY A 26 6.11 -2.99 16.61
C GLY A 26 5.30 -4.06 17.36
N SER A 27 4.01 -3.82 17.57
CA SER A 27 3.13 -4.73 18.31
C SER A 27 2.93 -6.06 17.58
N GLN A 28 3.39 -7.17 18.17
CA GLN A 28 3.34 -8.54 17.60
C GLN A 28 1.94 -9.04 17.18
N ARG A 29 0.87 -8.30 17.49
CA ARG A 29 -0.51 -8.68 17.14
C ARG A 29 -0.84 -8.48 15.65
N PHE A 30 -0.15 -7.59 14.95
CA PHE A 30 -0.44 -7.27 13.55
C PHE A 30 0.83 -7.43 12.70
N ASN A 31 0.74 -8.24 11.65
CA ASN A 31 1.85 -8.47 10.74
C ASN A 31 1.34 -8.64 9.30
N ASP A 32 1.52 -7.58 8.51
CA ASP A 32 1.09 -7.55 7.11
C ASP A 32 1.78 -8.61 6.24
N VAL A 33 3.01 -9.01 6.60
CA VAL A 33 3.75 -10.04 5.86
C VAL A 33 3.02 -11.38 5.90
N VAL A 34 2.29 -11.65 6.99
CA VAL A 34 1.50 -12.88 7.18
C VAL A 34 0.04 -12.66 6.75
N ALA A 35 -0.53 -11.49 7.00
CA ALA A 35 -1.93 -11.21 6.72
C ALA A 35 -2.25 -11.15 5.21
N LEU A 36 -1.36 -10.57 4.39
CA LEU A 36 -1.60 -10.41 2.96
C LEU A 36 -1.73 -11.76 2.20
N PRO A 37 -0.86 -12.77 2.45
CA PRO A 37 -1.07 -14.12 1.92
C PRO A 37 -2.38 -14.77 2.38
N LEU A 38 -2.75 -14.63 3.67
CA LEU A 38 -3.98 -15.22 4.20
C LEU A 38 -5.23 -14.62 3.53
N LEU A 39 -5.26 -13.29 3.32
CA LEU A 39 -6.36 -12.63 2.61
C LEU A 39 -6.53 -13.15 1.17
N ARG A 40 -5.42 -13.52 0.51
CA ARG A 40 -5.46 -14.12 -0.84
C ARG A 40 -6.17 -15.47 -0.85
N GLU A 41 -6.00 -16.30 0.20
CA GLU A 41 -6.69 -17.60 0.32
C GLU A 41 -8.22 -17.43 0.46
N PHE A 42 -8.67 -16.34 1.09
CA PHE A 42 -10.08 -16.01 1.21
C PHE A 42 -10.68 -15.35 -0.05
N GLY A 43 -9.91 -15.22 -1.13
CA GLY A 43 -10.36 -14.55 -2.35
C GLY A 43 -10.56 -13.04 -2.17
N ALA A 44 -9.83 -12.42 -1.22
CA ALA A 44 -9.83 -10.97 -1.03
C ALA A 44 -8.70 -10.29 -1.81
N MET A 45 -8.91 -9.02 -2.16
CA MET A 45 -7.91 -8.16 -2.77
C MET A 45 -7.54 -7.00 -1.84
N VAL A 46 -6.28 -6.58 -1.89
CA VAL A 46 -5.78 -5.41 -1.17
C VAL A 46 -5.11 -4.46 -2.16
N CYS A 47 -5.57 -3.22 -2.19
CA CYS A 47 -4.95 -2.12 -2.92
C CYS A 47 -4.34 -1.17 -1.89
N ALA A 48 -3.02 -1.07 -1.88
CA ALA A 48 -2.28 -0.20 -0.97
C ALA A 48 -1.60 0.92 -1.77
N ALA A 49 -1.95 2.16 -1.45
CA ALA A 49 -1.31 3.33 -2.03
C ALA A 49 -0.30 3.91 -1.03
N THR A 50 0.88 4.28 -1.53
CA THR A 50 1.89 5.00 -0.74
C THR A 50 2.46 6.14 -1.57
N GLN A 51 2.73 7.27 -0.93
CA GLN A 51 3.29 8.45 -1.62
C GLN A 51 4.71 8.19 -2.10
N SER A 52 5.51 7.45 -1.33
CA SER A 52 6.87 7.06 -1.71
C SER A 52 7.32 5.78 -1.02
N LEU A 53 8.19 5.03 -1.68
CA LEU A 53 8.85 3.88 -1.06
C LEU A 53 9.75 4.28 0.12
N ALA A 54 10.19 5.55 0.18
CA ALA A 54 10.97 6.08 1.30
C ALA A 54 10.11 6.29 2.55
N ALA A 55 8.85 6.69 2.39
CA ALA A 55 7.91 6.81 3.50
C ALA A 55 7.61 5.43 4.11
N LEU A 56 7.51 4.39 3.28
CA LEU A 56 7.38 3.01 3.74
C LEU A 56 8.66 2.48 4.41
N ASP A 57 9.84 2.86 3.90
CA ASP A 57 11.12 2.54 4.58
C ASP A 57 11.22 3.20 5.96
N ALA A 58 10.69 4.42 6.11
CA ALA A 58 10.70 5.13 7.38
C ALA A 58 9.76 4.49 8.43
N SER A 59 8.66 3.86 8.00
CA SER A 59 7.70 3.24 8.91
C SER A 59 8.12 1.84 9.36
N VAL A 60 8.55 0.97 8.44
CA VAL A 60 8.84 -0.45 8.75
C VAL A 60 10.31 -0.86 8.55
N GLY A 61 11.12 0.02 7.96
CA GLY A 61 12.51 -0.28 7.63
C GLY A 61 12.69 -0.99 6.28
N VAL A 62 13.88 -0.82 5.72
CA VAL A 62 14.25 -1.32 4.37
C VAL A 62 14.12 -2.84 4.26
N GLN A 63 14.49 -3.57 5.31
CA GLN A 63 14.41 -5.04 5.31
C GLN A 63 12.96 -5.52 5.29
N ALA A 64 12.10 -4.94 6.15
CA ALA A 64 10.69 -5.32 6.21
C ALA A 64 9.98 -4.99 4.89
N ARG A 65 10.26 -3.81 4.29
CA ARG A 65 9.75 -3.46 2.96
C ARG A 65 10.12 -4.50 1.90
N ARG A 66 11.37 -4.98 1.89
CA ARG A 66 11.84 -6.00 0.92
C ARG A 66 11.09 -7.32 1.05
N VAL A 67 10.67 -7.69 2.25
CA VAL A 67 9.86 -8.89 2.50
C VAL A 67 8.38 -8.65 2.20
N LEU A 68 7.89 -7.44 2.44
CA LEU A 68 6.48 -7.06 2.25
C LEU A 68 6.09 -6.89 0.79
N LEU A 69 6.89 -6.18 -0.02
CA LEU A 69 6.56 -5.86 -1.41
C LEU A 69 6.25 -7.10 -2.28
N PRO A 70 7.00 -8.22 -2.18
CA PRO A 70 6.68 -9.45 -2.91
C PRO A 70 5.28 -10.04 -2.62
N ASN A 71 4.65 -9.70 -1.47
CA ASN A 71 3.29 -10.13 -1.20
C ASN A 71 2.26 -9.43 -2.08
N PHE A 72 2.58 -8.32 -2.73
CA PHE A 72 1.73 -7.69 -3.72
C PHE A 72 2.00 -8.31 -5.10
N ASN A 73 0.96 -8.91 -5.69
CA ASN A 73 1.07 -9.52 -7.03
C ASN A 73 1.29 -8.46 -8.13
N SER A 74 0.96 -7.21 -7.86
CA SER A 74 1.14 -6.10 -8.79
C SER A 74 1.60 -4.87 -8.03
N VAL A 75 2.67 -4.25 -8.52
CA VAL A 75 3.22 -3.00 -7.99
C VAL A 75 3.27 -2.00 -9.13
N CYS A 76 2.52 -0.91 -9.00
CA CYS A 76 2.45 0.15 -10.01
C CYS A 76 3.22 1.37 -9.51
N PHE A 77 4.13 1.89 -10.34
CA PHE A 77 4.85 3.13 -10.06
C PHE A 77 4.26 4.27 -10.88
N PHE A 78 3.63 5.22 -10.19
CA PHE A 78 3.17 6.45 -10.81
C PHE A 78 4.31 7.46 -10.79
N ARG A 79 4.57 8.11 -11.94
CA ARG A 79 5.56 9.18 -12.01
C ARG A 79 5.07 10.37 -11.19
N THR A 80 5.83 10.75 -10.17
CA THR A 80 5.66 12.05 -9.52
C THR A 80 6.12 13.16 -10.48
N ASN A 81 5.28 14.17 -10.66
CA ASN A 81 5.57 15.36 -11.50
C ASN A 81 6.62 16.31 -10.86
N GLU A 82 7.48 15.83 -9.97
CA GLU A 82 8.44 16.66 -9.22
C GLU A 82 9.37 17.47 -10.14
N ARG A 83 9.79 16.90 -11.27
CA ARG A 83 10.58 17.65 -12.28
C ARG A 83 9.76 18.71 -13.03
N ARG A 84 8.44 18.51 -13.16
CA ARG A 84 7.54 19.46 -13.83
C ARG A 84 7.27 20.69 -12.95
N LEU A 85 7.27 20.51 -11.63
CA LEU A 85 7.15 21.60 -10.66
C LEU A 85 8.42 22.46 -10.56
N LYS A 86 9.63 21.88 -10.75
CA LYS A 86 10.89 22.65 -10.76
C LYS A 86 11.01 23.65 -11.90
N ASN A 87 10.24 23.45 -12.99
CA ASN A 87 10.22 24.33 -14.15
C ASN A 87 9.00 25.26 -14.17
N LEU A 88 8.18 25.27 -13.12
CA LEU A 88 7.18 26.32 -12.96
C LEU A 88 7.88 27.54 -12.37
N PRO A 89 8.03 28.65 -13.12
CA PRO A 89 8.42 29.91 -12.50
C PRO A 89 7.36 30.23 -11.45
N ASN A 90 7.81 30.57 -10.24
CA ASN A 90 7.02 31.03 -9.09
C ASN A 90 5.83 31.92 -9.51
N LYS A 91 4.70 31.31 -9.87
CA LYS A 91 3.42 31.99 -10.07
C LYS A 91 2.50 31.51 -8.95
N CYS A 92 2.56 32.30 -7.88
CA CYS A 92 1.49 32.60 -6.95
C CYS A 92 0.43 31.50 -6.77
N TRP A 93 0.54 30.74 -5.68
CA TRP A 93 -0.60 30.05 -5.09
C TRP A 93 -1.45 31.05 -4.29
N GLY A 94 -2.12 31.95 -5.01
CA GLY A 94 -3.08 32.90 -4.47
C GLY A 94 -4.10 33.23 -5.55
N CYS A 95 -5.35 32.85 -5.29
CA CYS A 95 -6.54 33.01 -6.13
C CYS A 95 -6.71 31.99 -7.26
N MET A 96 -7.38 30.87 -6.96
CA MET A 96 -8.60 30.48 -7.68
C MET A 96 -9.49 29.62 -6.80
#